data_AF-A0A7K1AV86-F1
#
_entry.id   AF-A0A7K1AV86-F1
#
_cell.length_a   1.000
_cell.length_b   1.000
_cell.length_c   1.000
_cell.angle_alpha   90.00
_cell.angle_beta   90.00
_cell.angle_gamma   90.00
#
_symmetry.space_group_name_H-M   'P 1'
#
loop_
_entity.id
_entity.type
_entity.pdbx_description
1 polymer ?
#
loop_
_entity_poly.entity_id
_entity_poly.type
_entity_poly.pdbx_seq_one_letter_code
_entity_poly.pdbx_strand_id
1 'polypeptide(L)'
;MTTVDAKLSSLLMVSLVSGIRVGVQLPEVEREVRWPEYVAMAQAAEAVGFDSMWAGDHLIYRDAGQPERGPWEAWTLLSAL
;
A
#
# COMPACT_ATOMS: atom_id res chain seq x y z
N MET A 1 -35.38 15.72 -21.41
CA MET A 1 -34.51 15.70 -20.22
C MET A 1 -34.22 14.24 -19.91
N THR A 2 -33.24 13.67 -20.61
CA THR A 2 -32.88 12.24 -20.53
C THR A 2 -32.07 12.01 -19.27
N THR A 3 -32.65 11.30 -18.31
CA THR A 3 -31.95 10.72 -17.16
C THR A 3 -30.85 9.80 -17.67
N VAL A 4 -29.61 10.19 -17.43
CA VAL A 4 -28.44 9.33 -17.64
C VAL A 4 -28.54 8.20 -16.61
N ASP A 5 -28.52 6.96 -17.08
CA ASP A 5 -28.64 5.77 -16.24
C ASP A 5 -27.52 5.76 -15.17
N ALA A 6 -27.87 5.61 -13.90
CA ALA A 6 -26.92 5.58 -12.79
C ALA A 6 -25.88 4.46 -12.93
N LYS A 7 -26.22 3.35 -13.62
CA LYS A 7 -25.25 2.30 -13.96
C LYS A 7 -24.21 2.78 -14.96
N LEU A 8 -24.64 3.57 -15.96
CA LEU A 8 -23.76 4.16 -16.97
C LEU A 8 -22.79 5.17 -16.33
N SER A 9 -23.25 5.93 -15.33
CA SER A 9 -22.39 6.83 -14.54
C SER A 9 -21.35 6.07 -13.70
N SER A 10 -21.68 4.91 -13.13
CA SER A 10 -20.71 4.10 -12.37
C SER A 10 -19.69 3.42 -13.29
N LEU A 11 -20.11 3.00 -14.49
CA LEU A 11 -19.24 2.39 -15.49
C LEU A 11 -18.25 3.41 -16.10
N LEU A 12 -18.69 4.66 -16.28
CA LEU A 12 -17.84 5.76 -16.76
C LEU A 12 -16.87 6.31 -15.70
N MET A 13 -17.22 6.30 -14.41
CA MET A 13 -16.30 6.66 -13.32
C MET A 13 -15.11 5.69 -13.22
N VAL A 14 -15.32 4.41 -13.54
CA VAL A 14 -14.25 3.39 -13.62
C VAL A 14 -13.36 3.57 -14.87
N SER A 15 -13.75 4.42 -15.84
CA SER A 15 -13.14 4.47 -17.17
C SER A 15 -12.29 5.71 -17.48
N LEU A 16 -12.17 6.71 -16.60
CA LEU A 16 -11.39 7.92 -16.92
C LEU A 16 -9.87 7.76 -16.72
N VAL A 17 -9.43 6.68 -16.08
CA VAL A 17 -8.00 6.33 -15.81
C VAL A 17 -7.64 4.95 -16.35
N SER A 18 -8.40 4.42 -17.31
CA SER A 18 -8.22 3.07 -17.85
C SER A 18 -6.75 2.79 -18.20
N GLY A 19 -6.13 1.85 -17.50
CA GLY A 19 -4.74 1.42 -17.71
C GLY A 19 -3.72 1.94 -16.69
N ILE A 20 -4.07 2.88 -15.81
CA ILE A 20 -3.21 3.28 -14.69
C ILE A 20 -3.43 2.31 -13.53
N ARG A 21 -2.34 1.72 -13.04
CA ARG A 21 -2.29 0.90 -11.82
C ARG A 21 -1.70 1.69 -10.67
N VAL A 22 -2.20 1.49 -9.47
CA VAL A 22 -1.77 2.20 -8.26
C VAL A 22 -1.31 1.18 -7.22
N GLY A 23 -0.08 1.35 -6.73
CA GLY A 23 0.48 0.57 -5.63
C GLY A 23 0.68 1.39 -4.36
N VAL A 24 0.96 0.72 -3.25
CA VAL A 24 1.28 1.34 -1.97
C VAL A 24 2.57 0.79 -1.39
N GLN A 25 3.42 1.67 -0.84
CA GLN A 25 4.60 1.27 -0.08
C GLN A 25 4.20 1.09 1.39
N LEU A 26 4.55 -0.06 1.95
CA LEU A 26 4.39 -0.34 3.37
C LEU A 26 5.44 0.42 4.19
N PRO A 27 5.16 0.73 5.47
CA PRO A 27 6.10 1.48 6.31
C PRO A 27 7.46 0.78 6.45
N GLU A 28 8.52 1.57 6.59
CA GLU A 28 9.87 1.07 6.85
C GLU A 28 10.38 1.51 8.22
N VAL A 29 10.66 2.81 8.40
CA VAL A 29 11.27 3.37 9.61
C VAL A 29 10.66 4.70 10.05
N GLU A 30 9.57 5.14 9.41
CA GLU A 30 8.82 6.35 9.76
C GLU A 30 8.33 6.29 11.20
N ARG A 31 7.98 5.08 11.65
CA ARG A 31 7.63 4.74 13.03
C ARG A 31 7.82 3.24 13.23
N GLU A 32 7.73 2.81 14.48
CA GLU A 32 7.64 1.40 14.78
C GLU A 32 6.27 0.83 14.36
N VAL A 33 6.30 -0.25 13.59
CA VAL A 33 5.10 -0.98 13.13
C VAL A 33 5.29 -2.46 13.46
N ARG A 34 4.35 -3.03 14.21
CA ARG A 34 4.39 -4.46 14.57
C ARG A 34 3.61 -5.28 13.54
N TRP A 35 4.00 -6.54 13.37
CA TRP A 35 3.46 -7.42 12.32
C TRP A 35 1.92 -7.43 12.18
N PRO A 36 1.11 -7.48 13.26
CA PRO A 36 -0.35 -7.46 13.11
C PRO A 36 -0.88 -6.21 12.40
N GLU A 37 -0.17 -5.09 12.52
CA GLU A 37 -0.53 -3.85 11.86
C GLU A 37 -0.17 -3.88 10.36
N TYR A 38 0.93 -4.51 9.97
CA TYR A 38 1.23 -4.76 8.55
C TYR A 38 0.16 -5.64 7.89
N VAL A 39 -0.32 -6.68 8.58
CA VAL A 39 -1.43 -7.53 8.10
C VAL A 39 -2.69 -6.68 7.90
N ALA A 40 -3.02 -5.82 8.87
CA ALA A 40 -4.18 -4.93 8.74
C ALA A 40 -4.05 -3.94 7.57
N MET A 41 -2.85 -3.39 7.33
CA MET A 41 -2.58 -2.53 6.19
C MET A 41 -2.69 -3.28 4.86
N ALA A 42 -2.14 -4.49 4.78
CA ALA A 42 -2.19 -5.32 3.58
C ALA A 42 -3.63 -5.68 3.21
N GLN A 43 -4.41 -6.16 4.18
CA GLN A 43 -5.83 -6.46 4.00
C GLN A 43 -6.63 -5.22 3.60
N ALA A 44 -6.33 -4.06 4.19
CA ALA A 44 -6.97 -2.81 3.81
C ALA A 44 -6.60 -2.39 2.38
N ALA A 45 -5.34 -2.53 1.98
CA ALA A 45 -4.88 -2.20 0.63
C ALA A 45 -5.58 -3.07 -0.43
N GLU A 46 -5.71 -4.37 -0.17
CA GLU A 46 -6.48 -5.28 -1.03
C GLU A 46 -7.97 -4.90 -1.06
N ALA A 47 -8.58 -4.61 0.10
CA ALA A 47 -10.00 -4.30 0.19
C ALA A 47 -10.40 -3.01 -0.57
N VAL A 48 -9.48 -2.04 -0.68
CA VAL A 48 -9.72 -0.79 -1.43
C VAL A 48 -9.23 -0.84 -2.88
N GLY A 49 -8.61 -1.96 -3.30
CA GLY A 49 -8.27 -2.23 -4.70
C GLY A 49 -6.93 -1.67 -5.18
N PHE A 50 -5.91 -1.59 -4.32
CA PHE A 50 -4.54 -1.34 -4.79
C PHE A 50 -4.04 -2.53 -5.63
N ASP A 51 -3.30 -2.24 -6.71
CA ASP A 51 -2.76 -3.24 -7.63
C ASP A 51 -1.48 -3.92 -7.14
N SER A 52 -0.76 -3.30 -6.20
CA SER A 52 0.49 -3.83 -5.65
C SER A 52 0.84 -3.22 -4.30
N MET A 53 1.64 -3.95 -3.53
CA MET A 53 2.26 -3.49 -2.28
C MET A 53 3.77 -3.65 -2.38
N TRP A 54 4.52 -2.70 -1.82
CA TRP A 54 5.98 -2.71 -1.84
C TRP A 54 6.55 -2.62 -0.43
N ALA A 55 7.61 -3.38 -0.17
CA ALA A 55 8.41 -3.31 1.05
C ALA A 55 9.85 -2.98 0.67
N GLY A 56 10.50 -2.09 1.43
CA GLY A 56 11.91 -1.75 1.21
C GLY A 56 12.86 -2.81 1.77
N ASP A 57 13.94 -3.11 1.05
CA ASP A 57 14.94 -4.11 1.42
C ASP A 57 16.18 -3.51 2.12
N HIS A 58 16.00 -2.34 2.75
CA HIS A 58 17.10 -1.65 3.42
C HIS A 58 17.08 -1.96 4.92
N LEU A 59 18.08 -2.72 5.39
CA LEU A 59 18.12 -3.19 6.77
C LEU A 59 18.48 -2.13 7.82
N ILE A 60 19.26 -1.09 7.47
CA ILE A 60 19.83 -0.18 8.48
C ILE A 60 19.82 1.27 7.99
N TYR A 61 19.03 2.11 8.67
CA TYR A 61 19.02 3.56 8.52
C TYR A 61 19.88 4.22 9.60
N ARG A 62 20.76 5.14 9.16
CA ARG A 62 21.67 5.91 10.02
C ARG A 62 21.52 7.40 9.75
N ASP A 63 20.56 8.02 10.43
CA ASP A 63 20.31 9.45 10.33
C ASP A 63 20.99 10.19 11.50
N ALA A 64 21.56 11.36 11.22
CA ALA A 64 22.21 12.16 12.24
C ALA A 64 21.22 12.55 13.35
N GLY A 65 21.57 12.25 14.61
CA GLY A 65 20.74 12.57 15.77
C GLY A 65 19.56 11.62 16.01
N GLN A 66 19.47 10.50 15.29
CA GLN A 66 18.50 9.43 15.54
C GLN A 66 19.23 8.14 15.93
N PRO A 67 18.60 7.26 16.75
CA PRO A 67 19.12 5.91 16.92
C PRO A 67 19.12 5.17 15.57
N GLU A 68 19.98 4.15 15.44
CA GLU A 68 19.90 3.22 14.31
C GLU A 68 18.52 2.56 14.28
N ARG A 69 17.93 2.46 13.09
CA ARG A 69 16.61 1.88 12.86
C ARG A 69 16.67 0.93 11.68
N GLY A 70 15.82 -0.09 11.71
CA GLY A 70 15.66 -1.01 10.60
C GLY A 70 14.19 -1.44 10.49
N PRO A 71 13.67 -1.62 9.27
CA PRO A 71 12.38 -2.24 9.05
C PRO A 71 12.44 -3.74 9.36
N TRP A 72 11.30 -4.41 9.19
CA TRP A 72 11.32 -5.87 9.01
C TRP A 72 12.10 -6.21 7.74
N GLU A 73 12.81 -7.35 7.74
CA GLU A 73 13.50 -7.81 6.54
C GLU A 73 12.48 -8.14 5.44
N ALA A 74 12.74 -7.68 4.21
CA ALA A 74 11.71 -7.60 3.17
C ALA A 74 11.16 -8.97 2.78
N TRP A 75 12.01 -9.98 2.64
CA TRP A 75 11.58 -11.31 2.17
C TRP A 75 10.77 -12.07 3.23
N THR A 76 11.16 -11.97 4.49
CA THR A 76 10.41 -12.55 5.61
C THR A 76 9.07 -11.85 5.82
N LEU A 77 9.02 -10.51 5.67
CA LEU A 77 7.76 -9.78 5.73
C LEU A 77 6.84 -10.17 4.56
N LEU A 78 7.32 -10.16 3.32
CA LEU A 78 6.53 -10.54 2.14
C LEU A 78 6.05 -12.00 2.19
N SER A 79 6.80 -12.90 2.82
CA SER A 79 6.38 -14.29 3.01
C SER A 79 5.30 -14.46 4.09
N ALA A 80 5.18 -13.49 5.01
CA ALA A 80 4.27 -13.52 6.14
C ALA A 80 2.98 -12.70 5.91
N LEU A 81 2.90 -11.97 4.79
CA LEU A 81 1.72 -11.24 4.32
C LEU A 81 0.99 -12.06 3.26
#